data_AF-A0A9X2D625-F1
#
_entry.id   AF-A0A9X2D625-F1
#
_cell.length_a   1.000
_cell.length_b   1.000
_cell.length_c   1.000
_cell.angle_alpha   90.00
_cell.angle_beta   90.00
_cell.angle_gamma   90.00
#
_symmetry.space_group_name_H-M   'P 1'
#
loop_
_entity.id
_entity.type
_entity.pdbx_description
1 polymer ?
#
loop_
_entity_poly.entity_id
_entity_poly.type
_entity_poly.pdbx_seq_one_letter_code
_entity_poly.pdbx_strand_id
1 'polypeptide(L)'
;MHRPRPLLLAGLCALVLASGCASQGTPTAEPAPSASPSTSPSGSPSSGTDEGEDGSESQDEAAYPVVTLTAASASGRCAVPTAARLRLADGAWSGTVTDAGDGSVTVVTDRTWAGEEAGTLRLDVLDDVDLLLDGLALEVDEDVLVAASGSQVMVCGFSGEETAARTRLYERAFGTTA
;
A
#
# COMPACT_ATOMS: atom_id res chain seq x y z
N MET A 1 -4.49 2.97 -34.51
CA MET A 1 -5.94 2.81 -34.26
C MET A 1 -6.37 3.91 -33.29
N HIS A 2 -7.05 4.94 -33.79
CA HIS A 2 -7.50 6.10 -33.00
C HIS A 2 -8.85 5.77 -32.34
N ARG A 3 -8.91 5.76 -31.01
CA ARG A 3 -10.19 5.72 -30.28
C ARG A 3 -10.67 7.15 -29.98
N PRO A 4 -11.94 7.51 -30.28
CA PRO A 4 -12.47 8.82 -29.99
C PRO A 4 -12.73 9.00 -28.48
N ARG A 5 -12.33 10.15 -27.94
CA ARG A 5 -12.59 10.58 -26.55
C ARG A 5 -14.05 11.06 -26.42
N PRO A 6 -14.85 10.56 -25.45
CA PRO A 6 -16.15 11.14 -25.16
C PRO A 6 -15.98 12.42 -24.33
N LEU A 7 -16.52 13.52 -24.87
CA LEU A 7 -16.81 14.75 -24.14
C LEU A 7 -17.94 14.47 -23.13
N LEU A 8 -17.65 14.50 -21.83
CA LEU A 8 -18.67 14.42 -20.78
C LEU A 8 -18.96 15.82 -20.21
N LEU A 9 -20.25 16.13 -20.27
CA LEU A 9 -20.91 17.37 -19.89
C LEU A 9 -20.68 17.75 -18.44
N ALA A 10 -20.53 19.06 -18.23
CA ALA A 10 -20.65 19.74 -16.96
C ALA A 10 -22.04 19.52 -16.33
N GLY A 11 -22.07 18.83 -15.19
CA GLY A 11 -23.25 18.65 -14.34
C GLY A 11 -23.09 19.43 -13.05
N LEU A 12 -23.67 20.63 -13.01
CA LEU A 12 -23.77 21.51 -11.86
C LEU A 12 -24.87 20.95 -10.94
N CYS A 13 -24.52 20.44 -9.74
CA CYS A 13 -25.51 19.98 -8.77
C CYS A 13 -25.21 20.44 -7.35
N ALA A 14 -26.29 20.79 -6.67
CA ALA A 14 -26.39 21.81 -5.65
C ALA A 14 -25.90 21.40 -4.25
N LEU A 15 -25.49 22.43 -3.52
CA LEU A 15 -25.03 22.49 -2.16
C LEU A 15 -26.21 22.28 -1.19
N VAL A 16 -26.15 21.27 -0.31
CA VAL A 16 -27.05 21.14 0.85
C VAL A 16 -26.21 21.04 2.12
N LEU A 17 -26.26 22.10 2.92
CA LEU A 17 -25.71 22.19 4.28
C LEU A 17 -26.76 21.66 5.25
N ALA A 18 -26.43 20.59 5.98
CA ALA A 18 -27.18 20.17 7.17
C ALA A 18 -26.22 20.08 8.36
N SER A 19 -26.29 21.09 9.23
CA SER A 19 -25.73 21.08 10.58
C SER A 19 -26.45 20.05 11.44
N GLY A 20 -25.70 19.19 12.12
CA GLY A 20 -26.19 18.33 13.20
C GLY A 20 -25.19 18.34 14.36
N CYS A 21 -25.64 18.78 15.53
CA CYS A 21 -24.86 18.94 16.75
C CYS A 21 -24.70 17.63 17.53
N ALA A 22 -23.57 17.54 18.23
CA ALA A 22 -23.34 17.01 19.58
C ALA A 22 -23.96 15.66 19.99
N SER A 23 -23.10 14.70 20.30
CA SER A 23 -23.37 13.66 21.30
C SER A 23 -22.08 13.35 22.07
N GLN A 24 -22.02 13.82 23.31
CA GLN A 24 -21.01 13.44 24.30
C GLN A 24 -21.43 12.09 24.89
N GLY A 25 -20.63 11.04 24.68
CA GLY A 25 -20.77 9.74 25.32
C GLY A 25 -19.56 9.46 26.20
N THR A 26 -19.80 9.32 27.50
CA THR A 26 -18.82 9.00 28.53
C THR A 26 -18.30 7.55 28.44
N PRO A 27 -17.06 7.28 28.89
CA PRO A 27 -16.44 5.96 28.86
C PRO A 27 -17.03 5.01 29.92
N THR A 28 -17.49 3.83 29.50
CA THR A 28 -17.81 2.70 30.38
C THR A 28 -16.69 1.68 30.30
N ALA A 29 -16.18 1.31 31.48
CA ALA A 29 -15.06 0.43 31.73
C ALA A 29 -15.32 -1.06 31.39
N GLU A 30 -14.22 -1.73 31.05
CA GLU A 30 -13.78 -3.12 31.32
C GLU A 30 -14.84 -4.23 31.57
N PRO A 31 -14.67 -5.39 30.92
CA PRO A 31 -13.86 -6.43 31.56
C PRO A 31 -12.91 -7.19 30.61
N ALA A 32 -11.77 -7.63 31.15
CA ALA A 32 -10.90 -8.62 30.54
C ALA A 32 -11.50 -10.04 30.64
N PRO A 33 -11.35 -10.86 29.59
CA PRO A 33 -11.29 -12.31 29.77
C PRO A 33 -9.90 -12.86 29.43
N SER A 34 -9.28 -13.52 30.41
CA SER A 34 -8.23 -14.53 30.20
C SER A 34 -8.81 -15.74 29.49
N ALA A 35 -8.17 -16.21 28.42
CA ALA A 35 -8.13 -17.62 28.05
C ALA A 35 -6.99 -17.89 27.04
N SER A 36 -5.99 -18.66 27.48
CA SER A 36 -5.08 -19.41 26.62
C SER A 36 -5.82 -20.61 26.02
N PRO A 37 -5.47 -21.08 24.82
CA PRO A 37 -4.66 -22.31 24.80
C PRO A 37 -3.53 -22.34 23.76
N SER A 38 -2.46 -23.01 24.16
CA SER A 38 -1.36 -23.47 23.32
C SER A 38 -1.80 -24.63 22.43
N THR A 39 -1.42 -24.58 21.15
CA THR A 39 -1.40 -25.77 20.27
C THR A 39 -0.12 -25.76 19.45
N SER A 40 0.77 -26.68 19.79
CA SER A 40 1.96 -27.02 18.99
C SER A 40 1.58 -28.13 18.01
N PRO A 41 1.79 -27.95 16.69
CA PRO A 41 1.93 -29.08 15.79
C PRO A 41 3.40 -29.52 15.74
N SER A 42 3.65 -30.72 16.27
CA SER A 42 4.88 -31.48 16.06
C SER A 42 4.72 -32.25 14.76
N GLY A 43 5.43 -31.85 13.70
CA GLY A 43 5.46 -32.52 12.41
C GLY A 43 6.87 -33.00 12.08
N SER A 44 7.06 -34.31 12.13
CA SER A 44 8.32 -35.00 11.81
C SER A 44 8.62 -34.97 10.30
N PRO A 45 9.92 -35.03 9.92
CA PRO A 45 10.40 -34.89 8.55
C PRO A 45 10.26 -36.18 7.72
N SER A 46 9.97 -36.03 6.42
CA SER A 46 10.14 -37.10 5.42
C SER A 46 11.38 -36.80 4.57
N SER A 47 12.39 -37.65 4.72
CA SER A 47 13.53 -37.76 3.82
C SER A 47 13.09 -38.42 2.51
N GLY A 48 13.39 -37.75 1.40
CA GLY A 48 13.40 -38.34 0.06
C GLY A 48 14.56 -37.71 -0.69
N THR A 49 15.56 -38.54 -1.01
CA THR A 49 16.76 -38.17 -1.77
C THR A 49 16.67 -38.80 -3.17
N ASP A 50 17.33 -38.14 -4.13
CA ASP A 50 17.82 -38.60 -5.44
C ASP A 50 16.86 -38.64 -6.63
N GLU A 51 17.24 -38.27 -7.85
CA GLU A 51 18.37 -37.50 -8.42
C GLU A 51 18.02 -37.38 -9.92
N GLY A 52 18.27 -36.23 -10.54
CA GLY A 52 17.96 -35.99 -11.95
C GLY A 52 18.47 -34.63 -12.42
N GLU A 53 19.76 -34.59 -12.73
CA GLU A 53 20.50 -33.53 -13.44
C GLU A 53 19.76 -32.97 -14.67
N ASP A 54 19.65 -31.64 -14.76
CA ASP A 54 20.30 -30.85 -15.82
C ASP A 54 20.39 -29.39 -15.38
N GLY A 55 21.63 -28.90 -15.23
CA GLY A 55 21.96 -27.61 -14.66
C GLY A 55 21.54 -26.46 -15.56
N SER A 56 20.51 -25.72 -15.15
CA SER A 56 20.35 -24.31 -15.51
C SER A 56 20.81 -23.49 -14.32
N GLU A 57 21.74 -22.59 -14.59
CA GLU A 57 22.37 -21.69 -13.63
C GLU A 57 21.33 -21.05 -12.71
N SER A 58 21.21 -21.60 -11.50
CA SER A 58 20.48 -20.99 -10.39
C SER A 58 21.23 -19.73 -10.03
N GLN A 59 20.85 -18.63 -10.68
CA GLN A 59 21.11 -17.32 -10.14
C GLN A 59 20.50 -17.36 -8.73
N ASP A 60 21.38 -17.24 -7.73
CA ASP A 60 21.05 -16.78 -6.38
C ASP A 60 20.39 -15.39 -6.54
N GLU A 61 19.17 -15.39 -7.07
CA GLU A 61 18.24 -14.29 -7.02
C GLU A 61 17.88 -14.21 -5.55
N ALA A 62 18.68 -13.42 -4.82
CA ALA A 62 18.47 -13.17 -3.41
C ALA A 62 16.99 -12.83 -3.25
N ALA A 63 16.24 -13.74 -2.64
CA ALA A 63 14.81 -13.59 -2.47
C ALA A 63 14.60 -12.38 -1.58
N TYR A 64 14.37 -11.23 -2.21
CA TYR A 64 14.11 -10.00 -1.51
C TYR A 64 12.86 -10.19 -0.64
N PRO A 65 12.82 -9.58 0.55
CA PRO A 65 11.71 -9.79 1.47
C PRO A 65 10.41 -9.21 0.90
N VAL A 66 9.30 -9.87 1.23
CA VAL A 66 7.95 -9.40 0.94
C VAL A 66 7.45 -8.59 2.13
N VAL A 67 7.03 -7.35 1.89
CA VAL A 67 6.45 -6.48 2.91
C VAL A 67 4.93 -6.42 2.71
N THR A 68 4.18 -6.78 3.74
CA THR A 68 2.72 -6.71 3.72
C THR A 68 2.25 -5.41 4.37
N LEU A 69 1.45 -4.65 3.63
CA LEU A 69 0.86 -3.38 4.05
C LEU A 69 -0.67 -3.47 3.95
N THR A 70 -1.33 -2.62 4.72
CA THR A 70 -2.77 -2.48 4.74
C THR A 70 -3.15 -1.13 4.15
N ALA A 71 -4.00 -1.15 3.13
CA ALA A 71 -4.52 0.04 2.50
C ALA A 71 -6.00 0.22 2.91
N ALA A 72 -6.30 1.39 3.47
CA ALA A 72 -7.64 1.75 3.91
C ALA A 72 -7.96 3.17 3.46
N SER A 73 -9.23 3.41 3.19
CA SER A 73 -9.73 4.70 2.74
C SER A 73 -9.54 5.77 3.84
N ALA A 74 -9.19 6.99 3.42
CA ALA A 74 -9.12 8.10 4.35
C ALA A 74 -10.53 8.54 4.76
N SER A 75 -10.82 8.56 6.06
CA SER A 75 -12.04 9.20 6.56
C SER A 75 -11.83 10.72 6.64
N GLY A 76 -12.51 11.47 5.76
CA GLY A 76 -12.54 12.94 5.79
C GLY A 76 -11.76 13.62 4.67
N ARG A 77 -11.47 14.92 4.86
CA ARG A 77 -10.73 15.74 3.88
C ARG A 77 -9.23 15.51 4.04
N CYS A 78 -8.57 15.10 2.97
CA CYS A 78 -7.12 14.99 2.92
C CYS A 78 -6.45 16.36 3.07
N ALA A 79 -5.47 16.45 3.98
CA ALA A 79 -4.54 17.57 3.99
C ALA A 79 -3.59 17.47 2.78
N VAL A 80 -3.09 18.62 2.31
CA VAL A 80 -2.11 18.64 1.21
C VAL A 80 -0.83 17.92 1.65
N PRO A 81 -0.32 16.96 0.86
CA PRO A 81 0.89 16.22 1.21
C PRO A 81 2.12 17.14 1.22
N THR A 82 2.97 16.97 2.23
CA THR A 82 4.21 17.75 2.40
C THR A 82 5.39 16.83 2.64
N ALA A 83 6.59 17.23 2.19
CA ALA A 83 7.81 16.43 2.39
C ALA A 83 8.11 16.22 3.88
N ALA A 84 7.84 17.22 4.71
CA ALA A 84 8.03 17.12 6.16
C ALA A 84 7.17 16.03 6.80
N ARG A 85 5.92 15.86 6.34
CA ARG A 85 5.05 14.77 6.81
C ARG A 85 5.49 13.41 6.26
N LEU A 86 5.89 13.36 4.98
CA LEU A 86 6.36 12.13 4.33
C LEU A 86 7.64 11.58 4.97
N ARG A 87 8.55 12.43 5.46
CA ARG A 87 9.76 12.01 6.20
C ARG A 87 9.49 11.21 7.47
N LEU A 88 8.26 11.26 7.98
CA LEU A 88 7.84 10.49 9.16
C LEU A 88 7.32 9.09 8.78
N ALA A 89 7.35 8.72 7.50
CA ALA A 89 7.03 7.37 7.06
C ALA A 89 8.06 6.38 7.60
N ASP A 90 7.58 5.22 8.04
CA ASP A 90 8.42 4.12 8.50
C ASP A 90 9.03 3.36 7.31
N GLY A 91 8.37 3.40 6.15
CA GLY A 91 8.90 2.88 4.90
C GLY A 91 8.34 3.60 3.67
N ALA A 92 9.15 3.66 2.61
CA ALA A 92 8.77 4.28 1.34
C ALA A 92 9.51 3.61 0.17
N TRP A 93 8.78 3.28 -0.90
CA TRP A 93 9.28 2.51 -2.04
C TRP A 93 8.73 3.06 -3.36
N SER A 94 9.44 2.82 -4.47
CA SER A 94 8.88 2.87 -5.83
C SER A 94 8.91 1.47 -6.45
N GLY A 95 7.95 1.20 -7.32
CA GLY A 95 7.81 -0.10 -7.96
C GLY A 95 6.80 -0.10 -9.09
N THR A 96 6.63 -1.24 -9.74
CA THR A 96 5.58 -1.46 -10.75
C THR A 96 4.48 -2.35 -10.17
N VAL A 97 3.21 -1.99 -10.37
CA VAL A 97 2.08 -2.86 -10.02
C VAL A 97 2.05 -4.05 -10.98
N THR A 98 2.14 -5.27 -10.45
CA THR A 98 2.09 -6.50 -11.26
C THR A 98 0.77 -7.22 -11.16
N ASP A 99 -0.03 -6.94 -10.12
CA ASP A 99 -1.34 -7.53 -9.91
C ASP A 99 -2.22 -6.59 -9.10
N ALA A 100 -3.49 -6.48 -9.47
CA ALA A 100 -4.49 -5.69 -8.76
C ALA A 100 -5.86 -6.38 -8.87
N GLY A 101 -6.35 -6.92 -7.75
CA GLY A 101 -7.59 -7.70 -7.73
C GLY A 101 -7.81 -8.43 -6.40
N ASP A 102 -8.99 -9.00 -6.22
CA ASP A 102 -9.33 -9.88 -5.07
C ASP A 102 -9.05 -9.28 -3.67
N GLY A 103 -9.10 -7.95 -3.54
CA GLY A 103 -8.82 -7.25 -2.29
C GLY A 103 -7.33 -7.10 -1.98
N SER A 104 -6.45 -7.28 -2.97
CA SER A 104 -5.03 -7.03 -2.82
C SER A 104 -4.39 -6.41 -4.06
N VAL A 105 -3.27 -5.73 -3.86
CA VAL A 105 -2.40 -5.23 -4.94
C VAL A 105 -0.98 -5.71 -4.67
N THR A 106 -0.30 -6.18 -5.71
CA THR A 106 1.11 -6.58 -5.65
C THR A 106 1.94 -5.59 -6.43
N VAL A 107 3.01 -5.09 -5.80
CA VAL A 107 3.97 -4.16 -6.41
C VAL A 107 5.35 -4.78 -6.32
N VAL A 108 6.04 -4.94 -7.45
CA VAL A 108 7.46 -5.30 -7.48
C VAL A 108 8.28 -4.02 -7.32
N THR A 109 9.16 -3.98 -6.33
CA THR A 109 9.85 -2.74 -5.95
C THR A 109 11.21 -2.63 -6.61
N ASP A 110 11.48 -1.46 -7.22
CA ASP A 110 12.75 -1.14 -7.87
C ASP A 110 13.66 -0.29 -6.97
N ARG A 111 13.07 0.49 -6.06
CA ARG A 111 13.82 1.38 -5.17
C ARG A 111 13.15 1.50 -3.80
N THR A 112 14.00 1.48 -2.77
CA THR A 112 13.63 1.85 -1.41
C THR A 112 14.09 3.29 -1.14
N TRP A 113 13.17 4.17 -0.79
CA TRP A 113 13.44 5.56 -0.39
C TRP A 113 13.66 5.69 1.12
N ALA A 114 12.96 4.88 1.92
CA ALA A 114 13.08 4.82 3.38
C ALA A 114 12.64 3.45 3.91
N GLY A 115 13.12 3.08 5.09
CA GLY A 115 12.76 1.83 5.75
C GLY A 115 13.61 0.64 5.29
N GLU A 116 13.05 -0.56 5.48
CA GLU A 116 13.68 -1.82 5.06
C GLU A 116 13.58 -2.01 3.54
N GLU A 117 14.63 -2.61 2.95
CA GLU A 117 14.57 -3.02 1.55
C GLU A 117 13.48 -4.08 1.36
N ALA A 118 12.69 -3.92 0.31
CA ALA A 118 11.68 -4.88 -0.12
C ALA A 118 11.92 -5.19 -1.61
N GLY A 119 11.57 -6.40 -2.03
CA GLY A 119 11.46 -6.75 -3.46
C GLY A 119 10.03 -6.85 -3.95
N THR A 120 9.09 -7.00 -3.00
CA THR A 120 7.66 -7.04 -3.31
C THR A 120 6.89 -6.41 -2.15
N LEU A 121 5.95 -5.53 -2.47
CA LEU A 121 4.92 -5.08 -1.56
C LEU A 121 3.62 -5.81 -1.87
N ARG A 122 2.98 -6.32 -0.83
CA ARG A 122 1.60 -6.80 -0.88
C ARG A 122 0.72 -5.82 -0.11
N LEU A 123 -0.21 -5.18 -0.80
CA LEU A 123 -1.14 -4.22 -0.23
C LEU A 123 -2.49 -4.90 -0.07
N ASP A 124 -2.85 -5.28 1.15
CA ASP A 124 -4.19 -5.80 1.45
C ASP A 124 -5.17 -4.61 1.59
N VAL A 125 -6.21 -4.61 0.78
CA VAL A 125 -7.23 -3.55 0.72
C VAL A 125 -8.41 -3.94 1.61
N LEU A 126 -8.63 -3.19 2.69
CA LEU A 126 -9.67 -3.54 3.68
C LEU A 126 -11.06 -2.98 3.39
N ASP A 127 -11.13 -1.89 2.61
CA ASP A 127 -12.37 -1.19 2.28
C ASP A 127 -12.82 -1.49 0.83
N ASP A 128 -13.87 -0.82 0.35
CA ASP A 128 -14.30 -0.87 -1.06
C ASP A 128 -13.10 -0.69 -2.00
N VAL A 129 -12.71 -1.82 -2.62
CA VAL A 129 -11.50 -1.95 -3.43
C VAL A 129 -11.53 -0.91 -4.55
N ASP A 130 -12.66 -0.74 -5.23
CA ASP A 130 -12.82 0.21 -6.32
C ASP A 130 -12.55 1.66 -5.88
N LEU A 131 -13.09 2.08 -4.72
CA LEU A 131 -12.89 3.45 -4.19
C LEU A 131 -11.45 3.72 -3.80
N LEU A 132 -10.77 2.70 -3.28
CA LEU A 132 -9.38 2.83 -2.88
C LEU A 132 -8.43 2.81 -4.08
N LEU A 133 -8.70 1.95 -5.06
CA LEU A 133 -7.94 1.87 -6.31
C LEU A 133 -8.11 3.14 -7.15
N ASP A 134 -9.33 3.70 -7.24
CA ASP A 134 -9.53 5.02 -7.87
C ASP A 134 -8.80 6.14 -7.11
N GLY A 135 -8.78 6.06 -5.77
CA GLY A 135 -8.12 7.04 -4.91
C GLY A 135 -6.58 6.99 -4.96
N LEU A 136 -6.02 5.82 -5.19
CA LEU A 136 -4.57 5.59 -5.31
C LEU A 136 -4.09 5.56 -6.77
N ALA A 137 -4.98 5.36 -7.75
CA ALA A 137 -4.65 5.06 -9.14
C ALA A 137 -3.60 3.95 -9.23
N LEU A 138 -4.01 2.72 -8.88
CA LEU A 138 -3.17 1.53 -8.99
C LEU A 138 -3.71 0.66 -10.11
N GLU A 139 -3.16 0.82 -11.31
CA GLU A 139 -3.43 -0.04 -12.46
C GLU A 139 -2.26 -1.00 -12.68
N VAL A 140 -2.53 -2.19 -13.21
CA VAL A 140 -1.48 -3.16 -13.58
C VAL A 140 -0.57 -2.56 -14.65
N ASP A 141 0.74 -2.84 -14.54
CA ASP A 141 1.82 -2.30 -15.37
C ASP A 141 2.10 -0.79 -15.17
N GLU A 142 1.64 -0.21 -14.07
CA GLU A 142 1.88 1.19 -13.72
C GLU A 142 3.00 1.34 -12.67
N ASP A 143 3.87 2.33 -12.89
CA ASP A 143 4.89 2.74 -11.92
C ASP A 143 4.22 3.50 -10.79
N VAL A 144 4.54 3.16 -9.54
CA VAL A 144 3.90 3.68 -8.34
C VAL A 144 4.91 4.03 -7.27
N LEU A 145 4.54 5.02 -6.46
CA LEU A 145 5.23 5.39 -5.22
C LEU A 145 4.34 5.02 -4.04
N VAL A 146 4.89 4.30 -3.07
CA VAL A 146 4.16 3.82 -1.87
C VAL A 146 4.90 4.27 -0.62
N ALA A 147 4.19 4.92 0.30
CA ALA A 147 4.69 5.26 1.63
C ALA A 147 3.81 4.62 2.70
N ALA A 148 4.41 4.20 3.80
CA ALA A 148 3.72 3.56 4.91
C ALA A 148 4.12 4.15 6.26
N SER A 149 3.20 4.11 7.21
CA SER A 149 3.49 4.28 8.62
C SER A 149 3.03 3.04 9.38
N GLY A 150 3.98 2.36 10.03
CA GLY A 150 3.85 0.97 10.46
C GLY A 150 3.45 0.08 9.29
N SER A 151 2.38 -0.69 9.46
CA SER A 151 1.81 -1.54 8.42
C SER A 151 0.74 -0.84 7.58
N GLN A 152 0.50 0.46 7.75
CA GLN A 152 -0.57 1.16 7.05
C GLN A 152 -0.05 2.03 5.90
N VAL A 153 -0.62 1.88 4.71
CA VAL A 153 -0.33 2.74 3.55
C VAL A 153 -0.79 4.16 3.85
N MET A 154 0.11 5.12 3.63
CA MET A 154 -0.21 6.54 3.68
C MET A 154 -0.95 6.93 2.40
N VAL A 155 -2.26 7.09 2.52
CA VAL A 155 -3.16 7.59 1.47
C VAL A 155 -3.10 9.13 1.36
N CYS A 156 -4.07 9.77 0.69
CA CYS A 156 -4.12 11.24 0.53
C CYS A 156 -2.97 11.83 -0.31
N GLY A 157 -2.56 11.14 -1.37
CA GLY A 157 -1.57 11.63 -2.33
C GLY A 157 -0.11 11.33 -1.97
N PHE A 158 0.16 10.73 -0.81
CA PHE A 158 1.51 10.19 -0.49
C PHE A 158 1.82 8.92 -1.27
N SER A 159 0.81 8.12 -1.61
CA SER A 159 0.95 6.89 -2.41
C SER A 159 0.13 6.95 -3.70
N GLY A 160 0.50 6.15 -4.71
CA GLY A 160 -0.17 5.99 -6.02
C GLY A 160 0.80 6.10 -7.22
N GLU A 161 0.27 6.25 -8.45
CA GLU A 161 1.01 6.50 -9.71
C GLU A 161 2.29 7.38 -9.55
N GLU A 162 3.39 7.00 -10.18
CA GLU A 162 4.60 7.81 -10.20
C GLU A 162 4.45 9.06 -11.10
N THR A 163 3.79 10.09 -10.57
CA THR A 163 3.72 11.40 -11.23
C THR A 163 4.92 12.27 -10.88
N ALA A 164 5.31 13.16 -11.79
CA ALA A 164 6.41 14.12 -11.54
C ALA A 164 6.22 14.98 -10.27
N ALA A 165 4.99 15.24 -9.84
CA ALA A 165 4.73 15.96 -8.60
C ALA A 165 5.02 15.09 -7.36
N ARG A 166 4.69 13.80 -7.40
CA ARG A 166 4.92 12.82 -6.34
C ARG A 166 6.39 12.43 -6.26
N THR A 167 7.08 12.20 -7.38
CA THR A 167 8.54 11.97 -7.40
C THR A 167 9.28 13.13 -6.74
N ARG A 168 8.97 14.39 -7.10
CA ARG A 168 9.55 15.57 -6.44
C ARG A 168 9.23 15.68 -4.94
N LEU A 169 8.11 15.12 -4.50
CA LEU A 169 7.78 15.06 -3.07
C LEU A 169 8.71 14.08 -2.35
N TYR A 170 8.94 12.90 -2.92
CA TYR A 170 9.84 11.86 -2.40
C TYR A 170 11.29 12.33 -2.43
N GLU A 171 11.76 12.94 -3.52
CA GLU A 171 13.10 13.53 -3.61
C GLU A 171 13.33 14.61 -2.54
N ARG A 172 12.34 15.48 -2.27
CA ARG A 172 12.49 16.47 -1.18
C ARG A 172 12.43 15.84 0.20
N ALA A 173 11.72 14.72 0.35
CA ALA A 173 11.62 14.03 1.62
C ALA A 173 12.91 13.26 1.94
N PHE A 174 13.39 12.47 0.98
CA PHE A 174 14.41 11.44 1.18
C PHE A 174 15.63 11.57 0.27
N GLY A 175 15.57 12.43 -0.76
CA GLY A 175 16.72 12.68 -1.61
C GLY A 175 17.87 13.22 -0.78
N THR A 176 19.04 12.61 -0.96
CA THR A 176 20.28 13.13 -0.41
C THR A 176 20.61 14.43 -1.13
N THR A 177 20.43 15.57 -0.47
CA THR A 177 21.25 16.74 -0.81
C THR A 177 22.69 16.33 -0.54
N ALA A 178 23.41 15.98 -1.62
CA ALA A 178 24.85 15.84 -1.62
C ALA A 178 25.52 17.16 -1.18
#